data_AF-W6TMQ7-F1
#
_entry.id   AF-W6TMQ7-F1
#
_cell.length_a   1.000
_cell.length_b   1.000
_cell.length_c   1.000
_cell.angle_alpha   90.00
_cell.angle_beta   90.00
_cell.angle_gamma   90.00
#
_symmetry.space_group_name_H-M   'P 1'
#
loop_
_entity.id
_entity.type
_entity.pdbx_description
1 polymer ?
#
loop_
_entity_poly.entity_id
_entity_poly.type
_entity_poly.pdbx_seq_one_letter_code
_entity_poly.pdbx_strand_id
1 'polypeptide(L)'
;MLAEKATIAKGRFAPLPEDLEDATAAELPNGVMGAAMGLKFKADIQPGEVVLINGATGFIGRIAVQIAKLYGASAILLYYNVDQDDY
;
A
#
# COMPACT_ATOMS: atom_id res chain seq x y z
N MET A 1 15.38 15.50 -0.71
CA MET A 1 16.83 15.47 -0.42
C MET A 1 17.20 14.07 0.03
N LEU A 2 18.37 13.56 -0.38
CA LEU A 2 18.91 12.25 0.00
C LEU A 2 20.13 12.45 0.89
N ALA A 3 20.36 11.54 1.85
CA ALA A 3 21.49 11.59 2.80
C ALA A 3 21.88 10.16 3.23
N GLU A 4 23.13 9.95 3.62
CA GLU A 4 23.64 8.66 4.11
C GLU A 4 23.11 8.27 5.50
N LYS A 5 22.66 9.26 6.29
CA LYS A 5 22.13 9.07 7.64
C LYS A 5 20.94 9.99 7.87
N ALA A 6 19.98 9.51 8.66
CA ALA A 6 18.81 10.27 9.08
C ALA A 6 18.50 10.00 10.56
N THR A 7 18.01 11.01 11.29
CA THR A 7 17.48 10.84 12.64
C THR A 7 16.05 10.34 12.57
N ILE A 8 15.70 9.33 13.37
CA ILE A 8 14.34 8.78 13.44
C ILE A 8 13.78 8.89 14.86
N ALA A 9 12.50 9.24 14.96
CA ALA A 9 11.83 9.27 16.26
C ALA A 9 11.70 7.84 16.81
N LYS A 10 11.84 7.70 18.13
CA LYS A 10 11.64 6.42 18.81
C LYS A 10 10.24 5.87 18.48
N GLY A 11 10.17 4.59 18.10
CA GLY A 11 8.92 3.93 17.72
C GLY A 11 8.44 4.19 16.28
N ARG A 12 9.18 4.96 15.47
CA ARG A 12 8.90 5.12 14.03
C ARG A 12 9.76 4.20 13.15
N PHE A 13 10.05 3.01 13.63
CA PHE A 13 10.78 1.96 12.91
C PHE A 13 10.17 0.60 13.23
N ALA A 14 10.39 -0.37 12.36
CA ALA A 14 9.98 -1.76 12.55
C ALA A 14 11.16 -2.69 12.27
N PRO A 15 11.23 -3.87 12.90
CA PRO A 15 12.21 -4.88 12.56
C PRO A 15 12.05 -5.29 11.09
N LEU A 16 13.18 -5.38 10.40
CA LEU A 16 13.23 -5.88 9.04
C LEU A 16 13.36 -7.41 9.07
N PRO A 17 12.48 -8.17 8.39
CA PRO A 17 12.65 -9.62 8.24
C PRO A 17 13.95 -9.97 7.52
N GLU A 18 14.63 -11.05 7.93
CA GLU A 18 15.93 -11.45 7.36
C GLU A 18 15.85 -11.84 5.88
N ASP A 19 14.67 -12.29 5.43
CA ASP A 19 14.39 -12.74 4.07
C ASP A 19 13.85 -11.62 3.16
N LEU A 20 13.74 -10.39 3.65
CA LEU A 20 13.27 -9.24 2.87
C LEU A 20 14.43 -8.37 2.39
N GLU A 21 14.48 -8.13 1.08
CA GLU A 21 15.48 -7.25 0.47
C GLU A 21 15.33 -5.80 0.94
N ASP A 22 16.47 -5.16 1.25
CA ASP A 22 16.53 -3.76 1.70
C ASP A 22 15.81 -2.79 0.75
N ALA A 23 15.98 -2.98 -0.57
CA ALA A 23 15.34 -2.13 -1.59
C ALA A 23 13.81 -2.21 -1.49
N THR A 24 13.28 -3.44 -1.43
CA THR A 24 11.84 -3.67 -1.25
C THR A 24 11.37 -3.07 0.08
N ALA A 25 12.11 -3.29 1.15
CA ALA A 25 11.78 -2.79 2.47
C ALA A 25 11.73 -1.27 2.56
N ALA A 26 12.62 -0.57 1.87
CA ALA A 26 12.65 0.89 1.83
C ALA A 26 11.41 1.50 1.14
N GLU A 27 10.79 0.79 0.20
CA GLU A 27 9.61 1.25 -0.52
C GLU A 27 8.30 1.09 0.29
N LEU A 28 8.22 0.03 1.10
CA LEU A 28 7.00 -0.36 1.81
C LEU A 28 6.37 0.74 2.69
N PRO A 29 7.12 1.49 3.51
CA PRO A 29 6.52 2.46 4.43
C PRO A 29 5.62 3.49 3.73
N ASN A 30 6.07 4.01 2.58
CA ASN A 30 5.30 4.99 1.81
C ASN A 30 4.04 4.34 1.21
N GLY A 31 4.18 3.15 0.65
CA GLY A 31 3.05 2.41 0.05
C GLY A 31 1.98 2.05 1.07
N VAL A 32 2.41 1.46 2.19
CA VAL A 32 1.51 1.01 3.28
C VAL A 32 0.83 2.20 3.93
N MET A 33 1.57 3.27 4.25
CA MET A 33 0.98 4.46 4.88
C MET A 33 -0.04 5.13 3.97
N GLY A 34 0.26 5.27 2.68
CA GLY A 34 -0.66 5.86 1.70
C GLY A 34 -1.96 5.05 1.57
N ALA A 35 -1.84 3.73 1.42
CA ALA A 35 -2.99 2.84 1.31
C ALA A 35 -3.83 2.78 2.60
N ALA A 36 -3.18 2.65 3.77
CA ALA A 36 -3.87 2.61 5.07
C ALA A 36 -4.57 3.94 5.40
N MET A 37 -3.99 5.08 5.02
CA MET A 37 -4.61 6.39 5.19
C MET A 37 -5.97 6.47 4.49
N GLY A 38 -6.07 5.94 3.26
CA GLY A 38 -7.32 5.87 2.52
C GLY A 38 -8.31 4.87 3.14
N LEU A 39 -7.88 3.61 3.30
CA LEU A 39 -8.76 2.51 3.67
C LEU A 39 -9.14 2.51 5.14
N LYS A 40 -8.17 2.63 6.05
CA LYS A 40 -8.42 2.49 7.49
C LYS A 40 -8.81 3.80 8.15
N PHE A 41 -8.13 4.90 7.82
CA PHE A 41 -8.29 6.14 8.57
C PHE A 41 -9.36 7.07 7.99
N LYS A 42 -9.51 7.11 6.67
CA LYS A 42 -10.51 7.96 6.01
C LYS A 42 -11.82 7.24 5.75
N ALA A 43 -11.76 6.04 5.15
CA ALA A 43 -12.95 5.25 4.85
C ALA A 43 -13.45 4.42 6.04
N ASP A 44 -12.57 4.15 7.02
CA ASP A 44 -12.80 3.20 8.12
C ASP A 44 -13.47 1.91 7.66
N ILE A 45 -12.83 1.27 6.67
CA ILE A 45 -13.34 0.05 6.06
C ILE A 45 -13.69 -1.01 7.12
N GLN A 46 -14.85 -1.62 6.92
CA GLN A 46 -15.35 -2.73 7.72
C GLN A 46 -15.27 -4.05 6.92
N PRO A 47 -15.10 -5.20 7.61
CA PRO A 47 -15.20 -6.50 6.97
C PRO A 47 -16.55 -6.66 6.25
N GLY A 48 -16.51 -7.22 5.03
CA GLY A 48 -17.69 -7.42 4.20
C GLY A 48 -17.96 -6.29 3.21
N GLU A 49 -17.28 -5.14 3.31
CA GLU A 49 -17.48 -4.03 2.36
C GLU A 49 -16.82 -4.28 1.00
N VAL A 50 -17.32 -3.58 -0.02
CA VAL A 50 -16.76 -3.57 -1.37
C VAL A 50 -15.86 -2.36 -1.54
N VAL A 51 -14.65 -2.58 -2.04
CA VAL A 51 -13.64 -1.52 -2.24
C VAL A 51 -13.37 -1.32 -3.72
N LEU A 52 -13.41 -0.07 -4.19
CA LEU A 52 -12.86 0.30 -5.50
C LEU A 52 -11.47 0.92 -5.33
N ILE A 53 -10.48 0.38 -6.02
CA ILE A 53 -9.11 0.88 -6.03
C ILE A 53 -8.81 1.51 -7.38
N ASN A 54 -8.59 2.82 -7.37
CA ASN A 54 -8.19 3.60 -8.53
C ASN A 54 -6.66 3.55 -8.71
N GLY A 55 -6.18 3.35 -9.94
CA GLY A 55 -4.75 3.20 -10.22
C GLY A 55 -4.18 1.88 -9.67
N ALA A 56 -4.94 0.79 -9.77
CA ALA A 56 -4.61 -0.51 -9.17
C ALA A 56 -3.26 -1.10 -9.60
N THR A 57 -2.75 -0.71 -10.78
CA THR A 57 -1.48 -1.20 -11.33
C THR A 57 -0.25 -0.53 -10.74
N GLY A 58 -0.40 0.66 -10.14
CA GLY A 58 0.69 1.39 -9.48
C GLY A 58 1.08 0.79 -8.14
N PHE A 59 2.27 1.15 -7.63
CA PHE A 59 2.83 0.60 -6.39
C PHE A 59 1.85 0.69 -5.20
N ILE A 60 1.32 1.89 -4.92
CA ILE A 60 0.35 2.09 -3.83
C ILE A 60 -0.94 1.31 -4.08
N GLY A 61 -1.42 1.26 -5.33
CA GLY A 61 -2.64 0.51 -5.69
C GLY A 61 -2.51 -0.98 -5.38
N ARG A 62 -1.37 -1.59 -5.72
CA ARG A 62 -1.08 -2.99 -5.39
C ARG A 62 -1.03 -3.25 -3.89
N ILE A 63 -0.45 -2.33 -3.12
CA ILE A 63 -0.44 -2.42 -1.64
C ILE A 63 -1.87 -2.25 -1.08
N ALA A 64 -2.66 -1.34 -1.63
CA ALA A 64 -4.05 -1.13 -1.23
C ALA A 64 -4.92 -2.39 -1.45
N VAL A 65 -4.69 -3.14 -2.53
CA VAL A 65 -5.36 -4.43 -2.75
C VAL A 65 -5.07 -5.41 -1.61
N GLN A 66 -3.80 -5.51 -1.20
CA GLN A 66 -3.40 -6.41 -0.12
C GLN A 66 -4.02 -5.98 1.22
N ILE A 67 -3.99 -4.68 1.52
CA ILE A 67 -4.57 -4.12 2.75
C ILE A 67 -6.10 -4.29 2.78
N ALA A 68 -6.80 -4.07 1.67
CA ALA A 68 -8.25 -4.28 1.59
C ALA A 68 -8.62 -5.75 1.88
N LYS A 69 -7.82 -6.71 1.37
CA LYS A 69 -7.99 -8.14 1.71
C LYS A 69 -7.75 -8.40 3.21
N LEU A 70 -6.67 -7.84 3.77
CA LEU A 70 -6.34 -8.00 5.19
C LEU A 70 -7.43 -7.44 6.11
N TYR A 71 -8.14 -6.38 5.70
CA TYR A 71 -9.26 -5.81 6.44
C TYR A 71 -10.61 -6.47 6.14
N GLY A 72 -10.63 -7.52 5.32
CA GLY A 72 -11.81 -8.35 5.12
C GLY A 72 -12.81 -7.81 4.11
N ALA A 73 -12.38 -7.02 3.12
CA ALA A 73 -13.25 -6.63 2.01
C ALA A 73 -13.88 -7.86 1.34
N SER A 74 -15.18 -7.82 1.06
CA SER A 74 -15.89 -8.91 0.38
C SER A 74 -15.58 -8.96 -1.12
N ALA A 75 -15.32 -7.80 -1.72
CA ALA A 75 -14.90 -7.67 -3.10
C ALA A 75 -13.98 -6.46 -3.28
N ILE A 76 -13.07 -6.58 -4.25
CA ILE A 76 -12.13 -5.53 -4.62
C ILE A 76 -12.25 -5.30 -6.12
N LEU A 77 -12.78 -4.14 -6.49
CA LEU A 77 -12.87 -3.67 -7.86
C LEU A 77 -11.62 -2.87 -8.19
N LEU A 78 -11.04 -3.13 -9.36
CA LEU A 78 -9.82 -2.47 -9.81
C LEU A 78 -10.16 -1.56 -10.99
N TYR A 79 -9.74 -0.31 -10.90
CA TYR A 79 -9.70 0.57 -12.06
C TYR A 79 -8.25 0.86 -12.41
N TYR A 80 -7.91 0.63 -13.67
CA TYR A 80 -6.65 1.01 -14.27
C TYR A 80 -6.90 1.31 -15.75
N ASN A 81 -6.13 2.24 -16.31
CA ASN A 81 -6.13 2.42 -17.75
C ASN A 81 -5.39 1.25 -18.39
N VAL A 82 -5.96 0.73 -19.47
CA VAL A 82 -5.26 -0.12 -20.42
C VAL A 82 -4.73 0.84 -21.48
N ASP A 83 -3.41 0.85 -21.69
CA ASP A 83 -2.83 1.64 -22.76
C ASP A 83 -3.39 1.12 -24.10
N GLN A 84 -3.75 2.02 -25.02
CA GLN A 84 -4.41 1.65 -26.28
C GLN A 84 -3.54 0.78 -27.20
N ASP A 85 -2.24 0.65 -26.92
CA ASP A 85 -1.27 -0.13 -27.69
C ASP A 85 -1.24 -1.63 -27.33
N ASP A 86 -2.01 -2.06 -26.31
CA ASP A 86 -2.12 -3.47 -25.88
C ASP A 86 -3.22 -4.28 -26.64
N TYR A 87 -3.73 -3.78 -27.78
CA TYR A 87 -4.71 -4.44 -28.66
C TYR A 87 -4.23 -4.60 -30.11
#